data_AF-A0A358M993-F1
#
_entry.id   AF-A0A358M993-F1
#
_cell.length_a   1.000
_cell.length_b   1.000
_cell.length_c   1.000
_cell.angle_alpha   90.00
_cell.angle_beta   90.00
_cell.angle_gamma   90.00
#
_symmetry.space_group_name_H-M   'P 1'
#
loop_
_entity.id
_entity.type
_entity.pdbx_description
1 polymer ?
#
loop_
_entity_poly.entity_id
_entity_poly.type
_entity_poly.pdbx_seq_one_letter_code
_entity_poly.pdbx_strand_id
1 'polypeptide(L)'
;MKLNQEIFAIKLYEMEQEYGTLQSRLRICGGEDHEKIRQELQKARDEYKEQSLLLQKRIEGSRSKAVSELAAAQLEYSRKTEALLKNQVAKYLHSEANSVREDEAEAATLYAEYALDFATQAMKYALLASLTAIDLQMGTEEQEEA
;
A
#
# COMPACT_ATOMS: atom_id res chain seq x y z
N MET A 1 2.08 31.83 -9.31
CA MET A 1 1.19 30.64 -9.21
C MET A 1 1.71 29.80 -8.05
N LYS A 2 0.85 29.36 -7.14
CA LYS A 2 1.26 28.67 -5.91
C LYS A 2 1.89 27.31 -6.25
N LEU A 3 3.21 27.26 -6.33
CA LEU A 3 4.01 26.04 -6.57
C LEU A 3 3.48 24.85 -5.75
N ASN A 4 3.11 25.14 -4.49
CA ASN A 4 2.61 24.16 -3.50
C ASN A 4 1.34 23.40 -3.92
N GLN A 5 0.50 23.94 -4.82
CA GLN A 5 -0.69 23.21 -5.31
C GLN A 5 -0.37 22.22 -6.44
N GLU A 6 0.75 22.39 -7.15
CA GLU A 6 1.09 21.56 -8.32
C GLU A 6 2.08 20.43 -7.97
N ILE A 7 2.92 20.62 -6.94
CA ILE A 7 4.03 19.70 -6.61
C ILE A 7 3.60 18.26 -6.34
N PHE A 8 2.41 18.06 -5.76
CA PHE A 8 1.88 16.73 -5.44
C PHE A 8 0.60 16.36 -6.20
N ALA A 9 0.12 17.18 -7.14
CA ALA A 9 -1.18 17.00 -7.78
C ALA A 9 -1.35 15.62 -8.42
N ILE A 10 -0.33 15.14 -9.15
CA ILE A 10 -0.35 13.82 -9.78
C ILE A 10 -0.42 12.70 -8.72
N LYS A 11 0.34 12.82 -7.62
CA LYS A 11 0.36 11.81 -6.56
C LYS A 11 -0.93 11.77 -5.75
N LEU A 12 -1.54 12.92 -5.50
CA LEU A 12 -2.85 13.00 -4.86
C LEU A 12 -3.93 12.36 -5.74
N TYR A 13 -3.88 12.60 -7.06
CA TYR A 13 -4.79 11.96 -8.01
C TYR A 13 -4.60 10.43 -8.05
N GLU A 14 -3.35 9.95 -8.13
CA GLU A 14 -3.06 8.50 -8.05
C GLU A 14 -3.63 7.88 -6.77
N MET A 15 -3.44 8.52 -5.61
CA MET A 15 -3.96 8.04 -4.33
C MET A 15 -5.50 8.00 -4.29
N GLU A 16 -6.17 9.01 -4.82
CA GLU A 16 -7.63 9.05 -4.91
C GLU A 16 -8.17 7.90 -5.79
N GLN A 17 -7.53 7.65 -6.94
CA GLN A 17 -7.92 6.56 -7.84
C GLN A 17 -7.75 5.19 -7.18
N GLU A 18 -6.61 4.94 -6.51
CA GLU A 18 -6.34 3.67 -5.84
C GLU A 18 -7.32 3.43 -4.68
N TYR A 19 -7.60 4.46 -3.87
CA TYR A 19 -8.56 4.37 -2.78
C TYR A 19 -9.99 4.12 -3.29
N GLY A 20 -10.42 4.85 -4.32
CA GLY A 20 -11.73 4.65 -4.94
C GLY A 20 -11.88 3.26 -5.55
N THR A 21 -10.82 2.75 -6.19
CA THR A 21 -10.78 1.40 -6.75
C THR A 21 -10.92 0.34 -5.66
N LEU A 22 -10.15 0.46 -4.56
CA LEU A 22 -10.24 -0.45 -3.41
C LEU A 22 -11.67 -0.49 -2.84
N GLN A 23 -12.24 0.68 -2.56
CA GLN A 23 -13.58 0.80 -1.96
C GLN A 23 -14.66 0.21 -2.88
N SER A 24 -14.60 0.53 -4.17
CA SER A 24 -15.56 0.04 -5.17
C SER A 24 -15.51 -1.48 -5.29
N ARG A 25 -14.31 -2.06 -5.45
CA ARG A 25 -14.12 -3.50 -5.60
C ARG A 25 -14.59 -4.28 -4.38
N LEU A 26 -14.25 -3.83 -3.17
CA LEU A 26 -14.71 -4.48 -1.93
C LEU A 26 -16.23 -4.46 -1.79
N ARG A 27 -16.88 -3.33 -2.13
CA ARG A 27 -18.35 -3.21 -2.09
C ARG A 27 -19.03 -4.14 -3.09
N ILE A 28 -18.53 -4.19 -4.32
CA ILE A 28 -19.08 -5.05 -5.38
C ILE A 28 -18.92 -6.52 -4.97
N CYS A 29 -17.72 -6.92 -4.53
CA CYS A 29 -17.43 -8.29 -4.13
C CYS A 29 -18.31 -8.78 -2.96
N GLY A 30 -18.74 -7.89 -2.06
CA GLY A 30 -19.55 -8.28 -0.89
C GLY A 30 -20.87 -8.99 -1.19
N GLY A 31 -21.37 -8.93 -2.43
CA GLY A 31 -22.58 -9.63 -2.87
C GLY A 31 -22.39 -10.66 -3.98
N GLU A 32 -21.16 -10.97 -4.37
CA GLU A 32 -20.86 -11.83 -5.52
C GLU A 32 -20.65 -13.30 -5.14
N ASP A 33 -20.78 -14.18 -6.14
CA ASP A 33 -20.52 -15.61 -5.97
C ASP A 33 -19.02 -15.95 -5.90
N HIS A 34 -18.73 -17.19 -5.51
CA HIS A 34 -17.36 -17.65 -5.32
C HIS A 34 -16.52 -17.63 -6.62
N GLU A 35 -17.13 -17.81 -7.79
CA GLU A 35 -16.38 -17.81 -9.06
C GLU A 35 -15.90 -16.41 -9.40
N LYS A 36 -16.78 -15.41 -9.28
CA LYS A 36 -16.42 -14.00 -9.49
C LYS A 36 -15.40 -13.52 -8.48
N ILE A 37 -15.53 -13.91 -7.20
CA ILE A 37 -14.51 -13.60 -6.18
C ILE A 37 -13.14 -14.17 -6.55
N ARG A 38 -13.08 -15.41 -7.05
CA ARG A 38 -11.82 -16.02 -7.49
C ARG A 38 -11.20 -15.29 -8.67
N GLN A 39 -12.01 -14.87 -9.64
CA GLN A 39 -11.54 -14.08 -10.79
C GLN A 39 -10.98 -12.73 -10.34
N GLU A 40 -11.70 -12.05 -9.46
CA GLU A 40 -11.28 -10.74 -8.95
C GLU A 40 -10.01 -10.81 -8.12
N LEU A 41 -9.89 -11.85 -7.30
CA LEU A 41 -8.68 -12.14 -6.53
C LEU A 41 -7.49 -12.48 -7.43
N GLN A 42 -7.70 -13.17 -8.56
CA GLN A 42 -6.64 -13.41 -9.53
C GLN A 42 -6.18 -12.09 -10.17
N LYS A 43 -7.13 -11.24 -10.58
CA LYS A 43 -6.82 -9.91 -11.14
C LYS A 43 -6.03 -9.04 -10.15
N ALA A 44 -6.48 -8.95 -8.89
CA ALA A 44 -5.79 -8.21 -7.84
C ALA A 44 -4.36 -8.73 -7.60
N ARG A 45 -4.15 -10.05 -7.66
CA ARG A 45 -2.81 -10.65 -7.53
C ARG A 45 -1.89 -10.25 -8.67
N ASP A 46 -2.39 -10.20 -9.89
CA ASP A 46 -1.57 -9.87 -11.05
C ASP A 46 -1.22 -8.37 -11.06
N GLU A 47 -2.17 -7.49 -10.72
CA GLU A 47 -1.92 -6.06 -10.49
C GLU A 47 -0.87 -5.83 -9.39
N TYR A 48 -0.96 -6.57 -8.27
CA TYR A 48 0.00 -6.47 -7.18
C TYR A 48 1.41 -6.91 -7.60
N LYS A 49 1.53 -8.00 -8.38
CA LYS A 49 2.83 -8.44 -8.93
C LYS A 49 3.42 -7.41 -9.87
N GLU A 50 2.61 -6.81 -10.72
CA GLU A 50 3.04 -5.73 -11.62
C GLU A 50 3.59 -4.54 -10.83
N GLN A 51 2.89 -4.10 -9.78
CA GLN A 51 3.37 -3.03 -8.90
C GLN A 51 4.70 -3.38 -8.20
N SER A 52 4.87 -4.63 -7.75
CA SER A 52 6.12 -5.09 -7.16
C SER A 52 7.28 -5.04 -8.16
N LEU A 53 7.04 -5.42 -9.42
CA LEU A 53 8.03 -5.33 -10.50
C LEU A 53 8.38 -3.88 -10.83
N LEU A 54 7.39 -2.98 -10.85
CA LEU A 54 7.62 -1.55 -11.04
C LEU A 54 8.44 -0.93 -9.90
N LEU A 55 8.23 -1.37 -8.66
CA LEU A 55 9.04 -0.96 -7.52
C LEU A 55 10.49 -1.45 -7.66
N GLN A 56 10.69 -2.70 -8.08
CA GLN A 56 12.02 -3.23 -8.34
C GLN A 56 12.76 -2.46 -9.44
N LYS A 57 12.10 -2.16 -10.57
CA LYS A 57 12.67 -1.33 -11.64
C LYS A 57 13.02 0.08 -11.15
N ARG A 58 12.25 0.65 -10.22
CA ARG A 58 12.57 1.95 -9.59
C ARG A 58 13.84 1.87 -8.75
N ILE A 59 14.07 0.78 -8.02
CA ILE A 59 15.32 0.57 -7.26
C ILE A 59 16.52 0.56 -8.21
N GLU A 60 16.43 -0.22 -9.30
CA GLU A 60 17.51 -0.42 -10.27
C GLU A 60 17.78 0.81 -11.15
N GLY A 61 16.73 1.58 -11.48
CA GLY A 61 16.78 2.72 -12.40
C GLY A 61 16.83 4.10 -11.73
N SER A 62 16.79 4.19 -10.40
CA SER A 62 16.77 5.49 -9.71
C SER A 62 18.10 6.24 -9.84
N ARG A 63 18.02 7.52 -10.22
CA ARG A 63 19.17 8.44 -10.22
C ARG A 63 19.51 8.97 -8.82
N SER A 64 18.59 8.85 -7.86
CA SER A 64 18.79 9.25 -6.47
C SER A 64 18.98 8.03 -5.58
N LYS A 65 20.12 7.98 -4.88
CA LYS A 65 20.42 6.92 -3.92
C LYS A 65 19.38 6.84 -2.81
N ALA A 66 18.96 7.99 -2.28
CA ALA A 66 17.93 8.05 -1.22
C ALA A 66 16.60 7.45 -1.69
N VAL A 67 16.17 7.76 -2.92
CA VAL A 67 14.93 7.21 -3.49
C VAL A 67 15.04 5.69 -3.72
N SER A 68 16.21 5.21 -4.15
CA SER A 68 16.47 3.77 -4.31
C SER A 68 16.42 3.03 -2.98
N GLU A 69 17.05 3.58 -1.93
CA GLU A 69 17.03 3.02 -0.57
C GLU A 69 15.61 2.99 0.03
N LEU A 70 14.84 4.06 -0.14
CA LEU A 70 13.43 4.09 0.29
C LEU A 70 12.58 3.04 -0.44
N ALA A 71 12.75 2.90 -1.76
CA ALA A 71 12.06 1.88 -2.55
C ALA A 71 12.47 0.46 -2.14
N ALA A 72 13.75 0.23 -1.82
CA ALA A 72 14.25 -1.05 -1.34
C ALA A 72 13.66 -1.41 0.03
N ALA A 73 13.60 -0.46 0.97
CA ALA A 73 12.97 -0.66 2.26
C ALA A 73 11.47 -1.00 2.12
N GLN A 74 10.75 -0.33 1.22
CA GLN A 74 9.35 -0.63 0.94
C GLN A 74 9.17 -2.05 0.38
N LEU A 75 10.06 -2.48 -0.52
CA LEU A 75 10.02 -3.83 -1.09
C LEU A 75 10.33 -4.90 -0.04
N GLU A 76 11.34 -4.68 0.80
CA GLU A 76 11.69 -5.58 1.90
C GLU A 76 10.53 -5.74 2.88
N TYR A 77 9.94 -4.62 3.31
CA TYR A 77 8.77 -4.60 4.19
C TYR A 77 7.64 -5.44 3.59
N SER A 78 7.28 -5.18 2.34
CA SER A 78 6.17 -5.87 1.66
C SER A 78 6.37 -7.38 1.64
N ARG A 79 7.58 -7.83 1.29
CA ARG A 79 7.94 -9.26 1.26
C ARG A 79 7.92 -9.91 2.64
N LYS A 80 8.46 -9.22 3.65
CA LYS A 80 8.51 -9.72 5.03
C LYS A 80 7.10 -9.89 5.61
N THR A 81 6.26 -8.88 5.40
CA THR A 81 4.86 -8.84 5.82
C THR A 81 4.07 -9.96 5.14
N GLU A 82 4.18 -10.11 3.82
CA GLU A 82 3.55 -11.21 3.07
C GLU A 82 3.98 -12.60 3.58
N ALA A 83 5.28 -12.78 3.85
CA ALA A 83 5.82 -14.05 4.35
C ALA A 83 5.34 -14.39 5.77
N LEU A 84 5.26 -13.40 6.67
CA LEU A 84 4.73 -13.58 8.02
C LEU A 84 3.26 -13.99 7.97
N LEU A 85 2.48 -13.29 7.16
CA LEU A 85 1.02 -13.42 7.16
C LEU A 85 0.57 -14.70 6.45
N LYS A 86 1.28 -15.14 5.39
CA LYS A 86 1.02 -16.43 4.73
C LYS A 86 1.43 -17.65 5.55
N ASN A 87 2.52 -17.58 6.31
CA ASN A 87 3.14 -18.79 6.88
C ASN A 87 2.95 -18.97 8.39
N GLN A 88 2.61 -17.90 9.12
CA GLN A 88 2.66 -17.91 10.58
C GLN A 88 1.31 -17.63 11.25
N VAL A 89 0.47 -16.74 10.70
CA VAL A 89 -0.79 -16.35 11.35
C VAL A 89 -1.73 -17.54 11.56
N ALA A 90 -1.96 -18.35 10.53
CA ALA A 90 -2.82 -19.54 10.65
C ALA A 90 -2.28 -20.56 11.69
N LYS A 91 -0.96 -20.65 11.86
CA LYS A 91 -0.35 -21.54 12.87
C LYS A 91 -0.55 -21.04 14.30
N TYR A 92 -0.62 -19.72 14.49
CA TYR A 92 -0.83 -19.12 15.81
C TYR A 92 -2.30 -19.08 16.23
N LEU A 93 -3.23 -19.17 15.28
CA LEU A 93 -4.67 -19.20 15.55
C LEU A 93 -5.20 -20.61 15.87
N HIS A 94 -4.45 -21.66 15.51
CA HIS A 94 -4.93 -23.03 15.63
C HIS A 94 -5.27 -23.41 17.08
N SER A 95 -6.47 -23.97 17.24
CA SER A 95 -7.01 -24.56 18.46
C SER A 95 -7.54 -25.95 18.15
N GLU A 96 -7.49 -26.88 19.11
CA GLU A 96 -8.06 -28.23 18.96
C GLU A 96 -9.57 -28.21 18.62
N ALA A 97 -10.25 -27.08 18.87
CA ALA A 97 -11.66 -26.88 18.56
C ALA A 97 -11.94 -26.40 17.12
N ASN A 98 -10.93 -25.91 16.39
CA ASN A 98 -11.09 -25.33 15.06
C ASN A 98 -10.65 -26.30 13.97
N SER A 99 -11.32 -26.23 12.81
CA SER A 99 -10.80 -26.83 11.59
C SER A 99 -9.72 -25.94 10.95
N VAL A 100 -8.81 -26.57 10.20
CA VAL A 100 -7.77 -25.86 9.44
C VAL A 100 -8.35 -24.78 8.52
N ARG A 101 -9.53 -25.00 7.94
CA ARG A 101 -10.19 -24.02 7.06
C ARG A 101 -10.70 -22.80 7.83
N GLU A 102 -11.16 -22.98 9.06
CA GLU A 102 -11.59 -21.87 9.92
C GLU A 102 -10.38 -21.02 10.31
N ASP A 103 -9.27 -21.66 10.70
CA ASP A 103 -8.02 -20.96 11.00
C ASP A 103 -7.47 -20.18 9.79
N GLU A 104 -7.54 -20.76 8.58
CA GLU A 104 -7.15 -20.09 7.34
C GLU A 104 -8.03 -18.88 7.01
N ALA A 105 -9.35 -19.00 7.20
CA ALA A 105 -10.30 -17.92 6.95
C ALA A 105 -10.14 -16.77 7.96
N GLU A 106 -9.92 -17.10 9.24
CA GLU A 106 -9.65 -16.12 10.29
C GLU A 106 -8.31 -15.40 10.05
N ALA A 107 -7.25 -16.15 9.71
CA ALA A 107 -5.96 -15.58 9.33
C ALA A 107 -6.06 -14.62 8.15
N ALA A 108 -6.84 -14.98 7.12
CA ALA A 108 -7.08 -14.13 5.95
C ALA A 108 -7.83 -12.83 6.33
N THR A 109 -8.76 -12.91 7.27
CA THR A 109 -9.51 -11.75 7.77
C THR A 109 -8.61 -10.80 8.54
N LEU A 110 -7.83 -11.30 9.50
CA LEU A 110 -6.86 -10.51 10.25
C LEU A 110 -5.81 -9.87 9.34
N TYR A 111 -5.38 -10.59 8.30
CA TYR A 111 -4.48 -10.04 7.30
C TYR A 111 -5.09 -8.86 6.55
N ALA A 112 -6.35 -9.00 6.12
CA ALA A 112 -7.05 -7.93 5.42
C ALA A 112 -7.22 -6.69 6.31
N GLU A 113 -7.59 -6.86 7.58
CA GLU A 113 -7.70 -5.77 8.56
C GLU A 113 -6.36 -5.05 8.74
N TYR A 114 -5.28 -5.80 8.99
CA TYR A 114 -3.94 -5.24 9.12
C TYR A 114 -3.51 -4.44 7.87
N ALA A 115 -3.78 -4.97 6.67
CA ALA A 115 -3.43 -4.31 5.42
C ALA A 115 -4.18 -2.97 5.23
N LEU A 116 -5.45 -2.91 5.63
CA LEU A 116 -6.27 -1.69 5.60
C LEU A 116 -5.79 -0.65 6.63
N ASP A 117 -5.43 -1.10 7.84
CA ASP A 117 -4.85 -0.24 8.87
C ASP A 117 -3.51 0.33 8.43
N PHE A 118 -2.66 -0.50 7.81
CA PHE A 118 -1.38 -0.05 7.27
C PHE A 118 -1.57 0.97 6.15
N ALA A 119 -2.51 0.77 5.22
CA ALA A 119 -2.83 1.77 4.20
C ALA A 119 -3.25 3.11 4.82
N THR A 120 -4.07 3.05 5.88
CA THR A 120 -4.47 4.23 6.65
C THR A 120 -3.28 4.93 7.31
N GLN A 121 -2.36 4.17 7.90
CA GLN A 121 -1.14 4.70 8.50
C GLN A 121 -0.20 5.32 7.44
N ALA A 122 -0.06 4.69 6.28
CA ALA A 122 0.74 5.19 5.18
C ALA A 122 0.23 6.55 4.67
N MET A 123 -1.10 6.76 4.61
CA MET A 123 -1.68 8.08 4.29
C MET A 123 -1.29 9.15 5.30
N LYS A 124 -1.29 8.84 6.60
CA LYS A 124 -0.85 9.78 7.66
C LYS A 124 0.63 10.14 7.52
N TYR A 125 1.47 9.14 7.21
CA TYR A 125 2.89 9.37 6.95
C TYR A 125 3.10 10.23 5.70
N ALA A 126 2.36 9.98 4.62
CA ALA A 126 2.42 10.78 3.39
C ALA A 126 2.05 12.25 3.66
N LEU A 127 1.02 12.51 4.48
CA LEU A 127 0.66 13.86 4.90
C LEU A 127 1.81 14.55 5.65
N LEU A 128 2.41 13.88 6.65
CA LEU A 128 3.55 14.42 7.39
C LEU A 128 4.70 14.80 6.45
N ALA A 129 5.11 13.87 5.58
CA ALA A 129 6.19 14.11 4.63
C ALA A 129 5.88 15.25 3.65
N SER A 130 4.63 15.35 3.21
CA SER A 130 4.19 16.40 2.28
C SER A 130 4.22 17.78 2.94
N LEU A 131 3.74 17.89 4.19
CA LEU A 131 3.79 19.14 4.95
C LEU A 131 5.23 19.58 5.26
N THR A 132 6.10 18.64 5.62
CA THR A 132 7.53 18.92 5.79
C THR A 132 8.16 19.45 4.50
N ALA A 133 7.83 18.86 3.35
CA ALA A 133 8.35 19.32 2.07
C ALA A 133 7.85 20.73 1.71
N ILE A 134 6.56 21.02 1.95
CA ILE A 134 5.96 22.34 1.71
C ILE A 134 6.63 23.41 2.59
N ASP A 135 6.81 23.13 3.89
CA ASP A 135 7.45 24.04 4.84
C ASP A 135 8.87 24.41 4.42
N LEU A 136 9.68 23.41 4.03
CA LEU A 136 11.04 23.62 3.57
C LEU A 136 11.12 24.40 2.25
N GLN A 137 10.18 24.16 1.33
CA GLN A 137 10.11 24.89 0.06
C GLN A 137 9.75 26.37 0.29
N MET A 138 8.77 26.64 1.15
CA MET A 138 8.39 28.01 1.51
C MET A 138 9.58 28.77 2.12
N GLY A 139 10.31 28.16 3.05
CA GLY A 139 11.50 28.78 3.63
C GLY A 139 12.63 29.03 2.64
N THR A 140 12.67 28.30 1.52
CA THR A 140 13.65 28.53 0.44
C THR A 140 13.22 29.71 -0.44
N GLU A 141 11.94 29.76 -0.83
CA GLU A 141 11.37 30.88 -1.59
C GLU A 141 11.53 32.21 -0.84
N GLU A 142 11.26 32.23 0.47
CA GLU A 142 11.43 33.41 1.33
C GLU A 142 12.89 33.91 1.41
N GLN A 143 13.87 33.01 1.28
CA GLN A 143 15.30 33.38 1.26
C GLN A 143 15.76 33.87 -0.11
N GLU A 144 15.15 33.42 -1.20
CA GLU A 144 15.45 33.88 -2.56
C GLU A 144 14.85 35.26 -2.86
N GLU A 145 13.79 35.64 -2.14
CA GLU A 145 13.11 36.95 -2.27
C GLU A 145 13.67 38.05 -1.34
N ALA A 146 14.58 37.72 -0.42
CA ALA A 146 15.18 38.63 0.57
C ALA A 146 16.54 39.21 0.13
#